data_AF-A0A6J7VCP7-F1
#
_entry.id   AF-A0A6J7VCP7-F1
#
_cell.length_a   1.000
_cell.length_b   1.000
_cell.length_c   1.000
_cell.angle_alpha   90.00
_cell.angle_beta   90.00
_cell.angle_gamma   90.00
#
_symmetry.space_group_name_H-M   'P 1'
#
loop_
_entity.id
_entity.type
_entity.pdbx_description
1 polymer ?
#
loop_
_entity_poly.entity_id
_entity_poly.type
_entity_poly.pdbx_seq_one_letter_code
_entity_poly.pdbx_strand_id
1 'polypeptide(L)'
;MSGILYRRGNGAWISPTDSGYASEDQLQAMISEFPELLPGVSSDSFVCREFNTDSGPIDNVIINSKDGSITLVECKLARNPEVRRKIIGQIIDYAASISKLSFEEFHQRWQDRGGADLTSVETTKGPLSLGVTTNLEGARFTLLLAVDEINEPLKDMVILVNKKTDATFRVALIELARHSTGDTEIVIPQTFGYEALKPQVDAYEQRNPWTKDEFAAWLLSNEPSSLPKFESLMALLESDGHKWGGTKSETPSGAICVKTARGFRYPLVFHTFGKATVEARFVDYKKEQFVDELVTFFENIEGINIEAIRSNDYGAKPKIDVARVNDLSVSKALLGMCSRVAKG
;
A
#
# COMPACT_ATOMS: atom_id res chain seq x y z
N MET A 1 15.79 18.47 26.84
CA MET A 1 16.70 18.93 25.77
C MET A 1 18.11 18.46 26.07
N SER A 2 18.57 17.46 25.35
CA SER A 2 19.99 17.09 25.29
C SER A 2 20.63 18.04 24.29
N GLY A 3 21.47 18.97 24.75
CA GLY A 3 22.09 19.96 23.87
C GLY A 3 23.04 19.28 22.87
N ILE A 4 22.91 19.61 21.58
CA ILE A 4 23.86 19.18 20.55
C ILE A 4 25.14 19.98 20.73
N LEU A 5 26.28 19.31 20.70
CA LEU A 5 27.60 19.93 20.76
C LEU A 5 28.44 19.42 19.59
N TYR A 6 29.16 20.32 18.94
CA TYR A 6 30.14 19.97 17.90
C TYR A 6 31.52 20.52 18.28
N ARG A 7 32.59 19.94 17.73
CA ARG A 7 33.96 20.44 17.87
C ARG A 7 34.73 20.23 16.56
N ARG A 8 35.68 21.13 16.27
CA ARG A 8 36.60 20.99 15.12
C ARG A 8 37.97 20.54 15.65
N GLY A 9 38.41 19.33 15.29
CA GLY A 9 39.68 18.74 15.76
C GLY A 9 39.74 18.64 17.30
N ASN A 10 40.84 19.12 17.89
CA ASN A 10 41.03 19.21 19.34
C ASN A 10 40.53 20.54 19.95
N GLY A 11 39.68 21.27 19.23
CA GLY A 11 39.10 22.54 19.69
C GLY A 11 38.05 22.36 20.79
N ALA A 12 37.49 23.48 21.24
CA ALA A 12 36.42 23.51 22.24
C ALA A 12 35.09 22.95 21.68
N TRP A 13 34.26 22.42 22.59
CA TRP A 13 32.88 22.08 22.29
C TRP A 13 32.03 23.35 22.16
N ILE A 14 31.24 23.43 21.09
CA ILE A 14 30.41 24.58 20.75
C ILE A 14 28.98 24.09 20.51
N SER A 15 28.01 24.82 21.05
CA SER A 15 26.59 24.62 20.73
C SER A 15 26.27 25.30 19.40
N PRO A 16 25.68 24.59 18.42
CA PRO A 16 25.21 25.22 17.19
C PRO A 16 23.98 26.11 17.47
N THR A 17 23.67 27.03 16.57
CA THR A 17 22.52 27.94 16.68
C THR A 17 21.28 27.30 16.06
N ASP A 18 20.15 27.34 16.78
CA ASP A 18 18.85 26.94 16.24
C ASP A 18 18.48 27.84 15.07
N SER A 19 18.27 27.23 13.91
CA SER A 19 18.03 27.96 12.65
C SER A 19 16.61 27.76 12.11
N GLY A 20 15.83 26.84 12.71
CA GLY A 20 14.45 26.53 12.33
C GLY A 20 14.30 26.22 10.84
N TYR A 21 13.11 26.38 10.29
CA TYR A 21 12.87 26.36 8.84
C TYR A 21 12.11 27.61 8.40
N ALA A 22 12.35 28.07 7.16
CA ALA A 22 11.65 29.23 6.63
C ALA A 22 10.18 28.89 6.28
N SER A 23 9.98 27.72 5.69
CA SER A 23 8.70 27.22 5.17
C SER A 23 8.58 25.70 5.33
N GLU A 24 7.34 25.21 5.24
CA GLU A 24 7.02 23.77 5.20
C GLU A 24 7.63 23.09 3.95
N ASP A 25 7.71 23.82 2.84
CA ASP A 25 8.38 23.39 1.61
C ASP A 25 9.84 22.96 1.83
N GLN A 26 10.57 23.60 2.75
CA GLN A 26 11.94 23.17 3.09
C GLN A 26 11.98 21.82 3.82
N LEU A 27 10.99 21.53 4.68
CA LEU A 27 10.85 20.21 5.31
C LEU A 27 10.50 19.15 4.26
N GLN A 28 9.56 19.45 3.36
CA GLN A 28 9.19 18.54 2.29
C GLN A 28 10.37 18.21 1.36
N ALA A 29 11.17 19.23 1.01
CA ALA A 29 12.36 19.07 0.19
C ALA A 29 13.40 18.20 0.90
N MET A 30 13.65 18.45 2.19
CA MET A 30 14.57 17.65 3.02
C MET A 30 14.19 16.17 3.04
N ILE A 31 12.89 15.88 3.23
CA ILE A 31 12.35 14.52 3.22
C ILE A 31 12.44 13.89 1.83
N SER A 32 12.22 14.68 0.79
CA SER A 32 12.31 14.18 -0.59
C SER A 32 13.73 13.85 -1.01
N GLU A 33 14.72 14.58 -0.50
CA GLU A 33 16.14 14.35 -0.79
C GLU A 33 16.72 13.23 0.08
N PHE A 34 16.32 13.16 1.35
CA PHE A 34 16.81 12.19 2.33
C PHE A 34 15.65 11.44 3.00
N PRO A 35 14.91 10.59 2.26
CA PRO A 35 13.76 9.88 2.80
C PRO A 35 14.11 8.96 3.97
N GLU A 36 15.35 8.47 4.07
CA GLU A 36 15.86 7.68 5.19
C GLU A 36 15.94 8.42 6.54
N LEU A 37 15.75 9.75 6.54
CA LEU A 37 15.53 10.49 7.78
C LEU A 37 14.23 10.07 8.46
N LEU A 38 13.28 9.55 7.68
CA LEU A 38 12.03 9.03 8.18
C LEU A 38 12.19 7.58 8.62
N PRO A 39 11.64 7.23 9.78
CA PRO A 39 11.82 5.91 10.33
C PRO A 39 11.05 4.87 9.50
N GLY A 40 11.72 3.75 9.18
CA GLY A 40 11.15 2.68 8.35
C GLY A 40 11.18 2.94 6.84
N VAL A 41 11.69 4.10 6.43
CA VAL A 41 11.87 4.47 5.03
C VAL A 41 13.33 4.26 4.64
N SER A 42 13.57 3.65 3.48
CA SER A 42 14.92 3.45 2.94
C SER A 42 15.28 4.53 1.92
N SER A 43 16.57 4.80 1.73
CA SER A 43 17.07 5.84 0.82
C SER A 43 16.74 5.59 -0.65
N ASP A 44 16.43 4.35 -1.02
CA ASP A 44 16.00 3.95 -2.36
C ASP A 44 14.46 4.00 -2.55
N SER A 45 13.72 4.48 -1.54
CA SER A 45 12.27 4.65 -1.64
C SER A 45 11.91 5.72 -2.66
N PHE A 46 10.78 5.54 -3.33
CA PHE A 46 10.28 6.55 -4.27
C PHE A 46 9.51 7.61 -3.50
N VAL A 47 9.77 8.89 -3.78
CA VAL A 47 9.10 10.02 -3.12
C VAL A 47 8.38 10.88 -4.16
N CYS A 48 7.15 11.26 -3.85
CA CYS A 48 6.37 12.22 -4.60
C CYS A 48 5.95 13.36 -3.66
N ARG A 49 6.31 14.59 -4.03
CA ARG A 49 5.94 15.79 -3.28
C ARG A 49 4.60 16.31 -3.77
N GLU A 50 3.81 16.86 -2.85
CA GLU A 50 2.57 17.57 -3.16
C GLU A 50 1.62 16.70 -4.02
N PHE A 51 1.40 15.46 -3.58
CA PHE A 51 0.58 14.47 -4.29
C PHE A 51 -0.89 14.88 -4.23
N ASN A 52 -1.52 15.08 -5.39
CA ASN A 52 -2.88 15.62 -5.45
C ASN A 52 -3.94 14.62 -4.97
N THR A 53 -4.73 15.02 -3.98
CA THR A 53 -5.94 14.32 -3.57
C THR A 53 -7.17 15.21 -3.67
N ASP A 54 -8.35 14.61 -3.53
CA ASP A 54 -9.61 15.36 -3.51
C ASP A 54 -9.76 16.20 -2.21
N SER A 55 -8.91 15.93 -1.22
CA SER A 55 -8.84 16.62 0.08
C SER A 55 -7.71 17.67 0.13
N GLY A 56 -7.02 17.90 -0.99
CA GLY A 56 -5.82 18.75 -1.08
C GLY A 56 -4.54 17.94 -1.32
N PRO A 57 -3.40 18.61 -1.58
CA PRO A 57 -2.14 17.93 -1.80
C PRO A 57 -1.57 17.35 -0.50
N ILE A 58 -1.03 16.14 -0.57
CA ILE A 58 -0.22 15.54 0.50
C ILE A 58 1.22 16.01 0.31
N ASP A 59 1.82 16.57 1.36
CA ASP A 59 3.16 17.14 1.34
C ASP A 59 4.22 16.16 0.79
N ASN A 60 4.27 14.93 1.32
CA ASN A 60 5.05 13.85 0.73
C ASN A 60 4.30 12.51 0.78
N VAL A 61 4.32 11.77 -0.34
CA VAL A 61 3.93 10.36 -0.42
C VAL A 61 5.16 9.54 -0.77
N ILE A 62 5.42 8.49 0.01
CA ILE A 62 6.62 7.68 -0.13
C ILE A 62 6.22 6.22 -0.33
N ILE A 63 6.82 5.58 -1.33
CA ILE A 63 6.63 4.15 -1.64
C ILE A 63 7.94 3.42 -1.35
N ASN A 64 7.89 2.48 -0.40
CA ASN A 64 9.03 1.63 -0.09
C ASN A 64 9.35 0.75 -1.30
N SER A 65 10.59 0.82 -1.79
CA SER A 65 11.06 0.12 -2.98
C SER A 65 10.97 -1.41 -2.89
N LYS A 66 10.90 -1.98 -1.68
CA LYS A 66 10.99 -3.42 -1.44
C LYS A 66 9.65 -4.13 -1.37
N ASP A 67 8.62 -3.44 -0.90
CA ASP A 67 7.32 -4.07 -0.65
C ASP A 67 6.10 -3.19 -0.96
N GLY A 68 6.31 -1.96 -1.44
CA GLY A 68 5.22 -1.05 -1.80
C GLY A 68 4.48 -0.50 -0.60
N SER A 69 5.05 -0.57 0.61
CA SER A 69 4.51 0.13 1.79
C SER A 69 4.42 1.62 1.52
N ILE A 70 3.31 2.22 1.96
CA ILE A 70 2.96 3.62 1.67
C ILE A 70 3.10 4.44 2.95
N THR A 71 3.91 5.48 2.90
CA THR A 71 4.05 6.47 3.97
C THR A 71 3.50 7.81 3.48
N LEU A 72 2.59 8.39 4.26
CA LEU A 72 2.06 9.73 4.04
C LEU A 72 2.69 10.66 5.06
N VAL A 73 3.17 11.81 4.60
CA VAL A 73 3.79 12.80 5.47
C VAL A 73 3.06 14.13 5.32
N GLU A 74 2.72 14.75 6.44
CA GLU A 74 2.27 16.14 6.51
C GLU A 74 3.31 16.96 7.29
N CYS A 75 3.83 18.01 6.66
CA CYS A 75 4.86 18.90 7.18
C CYS A 75 4.23 20.15 7.79
N LYS A 76 4.64 20.53 9.01
CA LYS A 76 4.20 21.76 9.67
C LYS A 76 5.28 22.39 10.53
N LEU A 77 5.30 23.72 10.56
CA LEU A 77 6.18 24.48 11.45
C LEU A 77 5.49 24.78 12.80
N ALA A 78 6.21 24.60 13.90
CA ALA A 78 5.71 24.69 15.27
C ALA A 78 5.26 26.10 15.68
N ARG A 79 5.71 27.14 14.96
CA ARG A 79 5.43 28.56 15.22
C ARG A 79 3.94 28.93 15.29
N ASN A 80 3.04 28.08 14.78
CA ASN A 80 1.59 28.30 14.88
C ASN A 80 0.92 27.22 15.75
N PRO A 81 0.53 27.54 17.00
CA PRO A 81 -0.13 26.58 17.88
C PRO A 81 -1.41 25.98 17.29
N GLU A 82 -2.19 26.73 16.50
CA GLU A 82 -3.46 26.25 15.93
C GLU A 82 -3.26 25.09 14.95
N VAL A 83 -2.07 24.99 14.34
CA VAL A 83 -1.73 23.98 13.34
C VAL A 83 -1.83 22.56 13.88
N ARG A 84 -1.58 22.35 15.19
CA ARG A 84 -1.65 21.01 15.82
C ARG A 84 -3.02 20.34 15.69
N ARG A 85 -4.11 21.13 15.67
CA ARG A 85 -5.47 20.58 15.50
C ARG A 85 -5.75 20.22 14.04
N LYS A 86 -5.22 21.03 13.12
CA LYS A 86 -5.43 20.87 11.68
C LYS A 86 -4.63 19.70 11.13
N ILE A 87 -3.38 19.53 11.57
CA ILE A 87 -2.44 18.55 10.99
C ILE A 87 -2.92 17.10 11.16
N ILE A 88 -3.51 16.75 12.31
CA ILE A 88 -4.09 15.42 12.54
C ILE A 88 -5.30 15.22 11.62
N GLY A 89 -6.20 16.20 11.52
CA GLY A 89 -7.34 16.11 10.62
C GLY A 89 -6.93 15.91 9.16
N GLN A 90 -5.93 16.67 8.70
CA GLN A 90 -5.41 16.58 7.34
C GLN A 90 -4.87 15.18 7.02
N ILE A 91 -3.99 14.62 7.86
CA ILE A 91 -3.39 13.31 7.55
C ILE A 91 -4.42 12.18 7.51
N ILE A 92 -5.49 12.28 8.32
CA ILE A 92 -6.60 11.33 8.31
C ILE A 92 -7.46 11.51 7.06
N ASP A 93 -7.75 12.75 6.67
CA ASP A 93 -8.50 13.07 5.45
C ASP A 93 -7.75 12.55 4.21
N TYR A 94 -6.44 12.73 4.15
CA TYR A 94 -5.61 12.18 3.09
C TYR A 94 -5.65 10.65 3.04
N ALA A 95 -5.47 9.96 4.17
CA ALA A 95 -5.57 8.51 4.25
C ALA A 95 -6.95 8.00 3.74
N ALA A 96 -8.03 8.68 4.14
CA ALA A 96 -9.39 8.38 3.68
C ALA A 96 -9.59 8.68 2.18
N SER A 97 -8.91 9.69 1.64
CA SER A 97 -8.97 10.07 0.23
C SER A 97 -8.24 9.03 -0.64
N ILE A 98 -7.00 8.68 -0.29
CA ILE A 98 -6.18 7.77 -1.12
C ILE A 98 -6.64 6.32 -1.06
N SER A 99 -7.22 5.86 0.06
CA SER A 99 -7.74 4.48 0.19
C SER A 99 -8.90 4.16 -0.76
N LYS A 100 -9.49 5.16 -1.41
CA LYS A 100 -10.55 5.00 -2.42
C LYS A 100 -10.02 4.88 -3.84
N LEU A 101 -8.73 5.14 -4.06
CA LEU A 101 -8.13 5.14 -5.38
C LEU A 101 -7.80 3.71 -5.82
N SER A 102 -8.04 3.39 -7.09
CA SER A 102 -7.37 2.24 -7.70
C SER A 102 -5.87 2.53 -7.85
N PHE A 103 -5.07 1.48 -8.05
CA PHE A 103 -3.65 1.66 -8.33
C PHE A 103 -3.41 2.52 -9.56
N GLU A 104 -4.19 2.37 -10.63
CA GLU A 104 -4.08 3.17 -11.84
C GLU A 104 -4.33 4.66 -11.57
N GLU A 105 -5.34 4.99 -10.77
CA GLU A 105 -5.63 6.38 -10.40
C GLU A 105 -4.54 6.97 -9.51
N PHE A 106 -4.09 6.20 -8.53
CA PHE A 106 -2.96 6.59 -7.68
C PHE A 106 -1.71 6.83 -8.53
N HIS A 107 -1.41 5.89 -9.44
CA HIS A 107 -0.21 5.93 -10.26
C HIS A 107 -0.25 7.06 -11.29
N GLN A 108 -1.42 7.36 -11.87
CA GLN A 108 -1.58 8.51 -12.75
C GLN A 108 -1.30 9.82 -11.98
N ARG A 109 -1.94 10.01 -10.82
CA ARG A 109 -1.71 11.19 -9.97
C ARG A 109 -0.25 11.31 -9.52
N TRP A 110 0.41 10.17 -9.30
CA TRP A 110 1.83 10.07 -8.97
C TRP A 110 2.72 10.54 -10.13
N GLN A 111 2.45 10.07 -11.35
CA GLN A 111 3.19 10.49 -12.54
C GLN A 111 2.94 11.96 -12.92
N ASP A 112 1.73 12.48 -12.69
CA ASP A 112 1.39 13.89 -12.95
C ASP A 112 2.25 14.87 -12.12
N ARG A 113 2.85 14.39 -11.02
CA ARG A 113 3.80 15.13 -10.18
C ARG A 113 5.27 14.77 -10.45
N GLY A 114 5.55 14.05 -11.54
CA GLY A 114 6.90 13.66 -11.95
C GLY A 114 7.45 12.42 -11.22
N GLY A 115 6.59 11.66 -10.53
CA GLY A 115 6.99 10.43 -9.88
C GLY A 115 7.39 9.33 -10.89
N ALA A 116 8.24 8.40 -10.46
CA ALA A 116 8.72 7.29 -11.28
C ALA A 116 7.59 6.32 -11.71
N ASP A 117 7.80 5.59 -12.81
CA ASP A 117 6.90 4.51 -13.25
C ASP A 117 7.00 3.29 -12.33
N LEU A 118 6.08 3.22 -11.36
CA LEU A 118 5.97 2.14 -10.38
C LEU A 118 5.59 0.78 -11.03
N THR A 119 5.05 0.77 -12.26
CA THR A 119 4.69 -0.48 -12.95
C THR A 119 5.90 -1.23 -13.50
N SER A 120 7.02 -0.51 -13.69
CA SER A 120 8.28 -1.05 -14.20
C SER A 120 9.19 -1.67 -13.13
N VAL A 121 8.83 -1.52 -11.85
CA VAL A 121 9.67 -1.92 -10.73
C VAL A 121 9.30 -3.33 -10.25
N GLU A 122 10.28 -4.22 -10.26
CA GLU A 122 10.18 -5.58 -9.72
C GLU A 122 10.84 -5.67 -8.34
N THR A 123 10.17 -6.31 -7.40
CA THR A 123 10.68 -6.57 -6.05
C THR A 123 10.90 -8.06 -5.82
N THR A 124 11.51 -8.43 -4.70
CA THR A 124 11.62 -9.85 -4.30
C THR A 124 10.27 -10.53 -4.04
N LYS A 125 9.19 -9.74 -3.86
CA LYS A 125 7.83 -10.22 -3.59
C LYS A 125 6.90 -10.10 -4.81
N GLY A 126 7.44 -9.77 -5.98
CA GLY A 126 6.70 -9.53 -7.22
C GLY A 126 6.67 -8.04 -7.63
N PRO A 127 5.80 -7.66 -8.57
CA PRO A 127 5.73 -6.29 -9.06
C PRO A 127 5.42 -5.31 -7.91
N LEU A 128 6.13 -4.19 -7.85
CA LEU A 128 5.92 -3.17 -6.82
C LEU A 128 4.47 -2.66 -6.81
N SER A 129 3.85 -2.58 -7.99
CA SER A 129 2.44 -2.22 -8.16
C SER A 129 1.50 -3.11 -7.35
N LEU A 130 1.78 -4.42 -7.20
CA LEU A 130 0.97 -5.30 -6.35
C LEU A 130 1.05 -4.87 -4.88
N GLY A 131 2.25 -4.57 -4.39
CA GLY A 131 2.45 -4.09 -3.02
C GLY A 131 1.63 -2.83 -2.75
N VAL A 132 1.75 -1.83 -3.63
CA VAL A 132 0.99 -0.58 -3.55
C VAL A 132 -0.52 -0.84 -3.58
N THR A 133 -1.01 -1.67 -4.50
CA THR A 133 -2.44 -2.05 -4.57
C THR A 133 -2.93 -2.65 -3.25
N THR A 134 -2.20 -3.63 -2.70
CA THR A 134 -2.62 -4.30 -1.46
C THR A 134 -2.60 -3.39 -0.23
N ASN A 135 -1.78 -2.34 -0.24
CA ASN A 135 -1.74 -1.33 0.81
C ASN A 135 -2.87 -0.31 0.66
N LEU A 136 -3.18 0.14 -0.55
CA LEU A 136 -4.34 1.00 -0.83
C LEU A 136 -5.66 0.33 -0.42
N GLU A 137 -5.88 -0.92 -0.87
CA GLU A 137 -7.10 -1.68 -0.56
C GLU A 137 -7.27 -1.98 0.93
N GLY A 138 -6.15 -2.22 1.62
CA GLY A 138 -6.13 -2.46 3.06
C GLY A 138 -6.18 -1.19 3.90
N ALA A 139 -6.18 0.00 3.27
CA ALA A 139 -5.94 1.29 3.92
C ALA A 139 -4.71 1.27 4.86
N ARG A 140 -3.66 0.54 4.45
CA ARG A 140 -2.44 0.32 5.22
C ARG A 140 -1.42 1.40 4.91
N PHE A 141 -1.38 2.41 5.77
CA PHE A 141 -0.52 3.58 5.60
C PHE A 141 0.28 3.85 6.87
N THR A 142 1.55 4.21 6.69
CA THR A 142 2.32 4.86 7.76
C THR A 142 2.03 6.35 7.73
N LEU A 143 1.44 6.89 8.80
CA LEU A 143 1.07 8.31 8.87
C LEU A 143 2.12 9.06 9.71
N LEU A 144 2.86 9.97 9.08
CA LEU A 144 3.89 10.78 9.73
C LEU A 144 3.54 12.26 9.73
N LEU A 145 3.66 12.87 10.90
CA LEU A 145 3.59 14.30 11.07
C LEU A 145 5.02 14.82 11.21
N ALA A 146 5.52 15.51 10.20
CA ALA A 146 6.85 16.09 10.18
C ALA A 146 6.82 17.53 10.68
N VAL A 147 7.62 17.83 11.70
CA VAL A 147 7.69 19.16 12.31
C VAL A 147 9.14 19.60 12.53
N ASP A 148 9.35 20.90 12.66
CA ASP A 148 10.64 21.47 13.06
C ASP A 148 10.87 21.45 14.58
N GLU A 149 9.79 21.39 15.37
CA GLU A 149 9.82 21.23 16.82
C GLU A 149 8.56 20.50 17.32
N ILE A 150 8.71 19.45 18.13
CA ILE A 150 7.58 18.77 18.78
C ILE A 150 7.15 19.53 20.04
N ASN A 151 5.87 19.89 20.11
CA ASN A 151 5.26 20.40 21.35
C ASN A 151 4.46 19.31 22.09
N GLU A 152 4.41 19.40 23.43
CA GLU A 152 3.71 18.42 24.28
C GLU A 152 2.21 18.24 23.94
N PRO A 153 1.43 19.30 23.62
CA PRO A 153 0.03 19.10 23.23
C PRO A 153 -0.17 18.24 21.97
N LEU A 154 0.68 18.38 20.95
CA LEU A 154 0.63 17.54 19.74
C LEU A 154 0.99 16.09 20.08
N LYS A 155 2.00 15.92 20.94
CA LYS A 155 2.44 14.63 21.47
C LYS A 155 1.31 13.91 22.22
N ASP A 156 0.58 14.60 23.10
CA ASP A 156 -0.58 14.07 23.81
C ASP A 156 -1.70 13.61 22.87
N MET A 157 -1.96 14.37 21.80
CA MET A 157 -2.96 13.99 20.79
C MET A 157 -2.57 12.70 20.06
N VAL A 158 -1.30 12.57 19.64
CA VAL A 158 -0.80 11.35 18.98
C VAL A 158 -0.87 10.14 19.92
N ILE A 159 -0.50 10.31 21.21
CA ILE A 159 -0.64 9.25 22.21
C ILE A 159 -2.10 8.80 22.32
N LEU A 160 -3.04 9.74 22.40
CA LEU A 160 -4.46 9.43 22.52
C LEU A 160 -5.02 8.71 21.29
N VAL A 161 -4.67 9.19 20.08
CA VAL A 161 -5.07 8.56 18.81
C VAL A 161 -4.57 7.11 18.79
N ASN A 162 -3.26 6.89 18.96
CA ASN A 162 -2.68 5.54 18.91
C ASN A 162 -3.19 4.62 20.03
N LYS A 163 -3.62 5.16 21.18
CA LYS A 163 -4.25 4.37 22.25
C LYS A 163 -5.66 3.91 21.89
N LYS A 164 -6.33 4.57 20.94
CA LYS A 164 -7.71 4.30 20.52
C LYS A 164 -7.82 3.64 19.15
N THR A 165 -6.71 3.46 18.44
CA THR A 165 -6.63 2.79 17.15
C THR A 165 -5.80 1.51 17.24
N ASP A 166 -5.98 0.60 16.28
CA ASP A 166 -5.21 -0.65 16.20
C ASP A 166 -3.89 -0.45 15.45
N ALA A 167 -3.22 -1.55 15.07
CA ALA A 167 -1.94 -1.49 14.37
C ALA A 167 -2.05 -1.10 12.88
N THR A 168 -3.25 -1.16 12.30
CA THR A 168 -3.49 -0.80 10.89
C THR A 168 -3.64 0.70 10.67
N PHE A 169 -3.86 1.46 11.75
CA PHE A 169 -3.97 2.91 11.71
C PHE A 169 -3.23 3.53 12.89
N ARG A 170 -2.04 4.07 12.63
CA ARG A 170 -1.22 4.74 13.65
C ARG A 170 -0.54 5.96 13.06
N VAL A 171 -0.30 6.95 13.92
CA VAL A 171 0.34 8.22 13.59
C VAL A 171 1.64 8.35 14.39
N ALA A 172 2.72 8.85 13.80
CA ALA A 172 3.89 9.30 14.57
C ALA A 172 4.30 10.72 14.25
N LEU A 173 5.14 11.25 15.13
CA LEU A 173 5.83 12.52 14.94
C LEU A 173 7.28 12.24 14.52
N ILE A 174 7.75 13.03 13.57
CA ILE A 174 9.17 13.20 13.29
C ILE A 174 9.50 14.68 13.46
N GLU A 175 10.39 14.98 14.38
CA GLU A 175 11.06 16.27 14.46
C GLU A 175 12.28 16.22 13.56
N LEU A 176 12.40 17.17 12.64
CA LEU A 176 13.63 17.41 11.90
C LEU A 176 14.19 18.73 12.42
N ALA A 177 15.01 18.71 13.46
CA ALA A 177 15.57 19.92 14.05
C ALA A 177 16.76 20.42 13.20
N ARG A 178 16.72 21.68 12.75
CA ARG A 178 17.81 22.30 11.97
C ARG A 178 18.62 23.30 12.78
N HIS A 179 19.92 23.03 12.88
CA HIS A 179 20.90 23.89 13.51
C HIS A 179 21.94 24.35 12.48
N SER A 180 22.56 25.50 12.75
CA SER A 180 23.59 26.07 11.89
C SER A 180 24.81 26.46 12.70
N THR A 181 25.98 26.37 12.06
CA THR A 181 27.23 26.88 12.61
C THR A 181 28.18 27.33 11.50
N GLY A 182 28.29 28.65 11.33
CA GLY A 182 29.05 29.22 10.22
C GLY A 182 28.41 28.83 8.89
N ASP A 183 29.17 28.10 8.06
CA ASP A 183 28.78 27.57 6.75
C ASP A 183 28.25 26.13 6.80
N THR A 184 28.13 25.55 7.99
CA THR A 184 27.69 24.17 8.19
C THR A 184 26.26 24.13 8.73
N GLU A 185 25.40 23.33 8.09
CA GLU A 185 24.07 23.00 8.60
C GLU A 185 24.04 21.58 9.18
N ILE A 186 23.24 21.38 10.22
CA ILE A 186 23.07 20.10 10.93
C ILE A 186 21.58 19.86 11.06
N VAL A 187 21.11 18.73 10.53
CA VAL A 187 19.73 18.26 10.72
C VAL A 187 19.76 17.05 11.65
N ILE A 188 18.93 17.07 12.69
CA ILE A 188 18.79 15.95 13.62
C ILE A 188 17.36 15.42 13.59
N PRO A 189 17.14 14.20 13.05
CA PRO A 189 15.85 13.55 13.14
C PRO A 189 15.61 13.01 14.56
N GLN A 190 14.45 13.34 15.14
CA GLN A 190 13.98 12.74 16.39
C GLN A 190 12.56 12.23 16.20
N THR A 191 12.34 10.95 16.49
CA THR A 191 11.02 10.34 16.34
C THR A 191 10.31 10.26 17.68
N PHE A 192 9.01 10.56 17.69
CA PHE A 192 8.14 10.27 18.83
C PHE A 192 6.94 9.45 18.39
N GLY A 193 6.61 8.41 19.17
CA GLY A 193 5.49 7.51 18.85
C GLY A 193 5.81 6.55 17.70
N TYR A 194 7.04 6.55 17.17
CA TYR A 194 7.45 5.56 16.18
C TYR A 194 7.53 4.15 16.79
N GLU A 195 7.78 3.98 18.09
CA GLU A 195 7.64 2.66 18.72
C GLU A 195 6.19 2.17 18.73
N ALA A 196 5.22 3.08 18.66
CA ALA A 196 3.84 2.72 18.38
C ALA A 196 3.63 2.45 16.88
N LEU A 197 4.34 3.09 15.94
CA LEU A 197 4.28 2.70 14.51
C LEU A 197 4.92 1.34 14.22
N LYS A 198 5.92 0.92 15.02
CA LYS A 198 6.37 -0.46 14.99
C LYS A 198 5.12 -1.31 15.26
N PRO A 199 4.69 -2.14 14.30
CA PRO A 199 3.62 -3.07 14.60
C PRO A 199 4.09 -3.83 15.85
N GLN A 200 3.19 -4.11 16.79
CA GLN A 200 3.41 -5.30 17.61
C GLN A 200 3.40 -6.42 16.59
N VAL A 201 4.58 -6.78 16.09
CA VAL A 201 4.80 -7.34 14.75
C VAL A 201 3.62 -8.21 14.32
N ASP A 202 2.66 -7.63 13.60
CA ASP A 202 1.44 -8.37 13.29
C ASP A 202 1.87 -9.52 12.39
N ALA A 203 1.33 -10.71 12.66
CA ALA A 203 1.70 -11.93 11.96
C ALA A 203 1.66 -11.77 10.42
N TYR A 204 0.88 -10.83 9.89
CA TYR A 204 0.81 -10.49 8.47
C TYR A 204 2.13 -9.99 7.85
N GLU A 205 2.87 -9.11 8.53
CA GLU A 205 4.14 -8.55 8.03
C GLU A 205 5.27 -9.61 8.05
N GLN A 206 5.20 -10.56 8.99
CA GLN A 206 6.11 -11.72 9.07
C GLN A 206 5.76 -12.83 8.08
N ARG A 207 4.52 -12.88 7.58
CA ARG A 207 4.08 -13.94 6.66
C ARG A 207 4.72 -13.73 5.29
N ASN A 208 5.34 -14.80 4.81
CA ASN A 208 5.69 -14.91 3.41
C ASN A 208 4.40 -15.02 2.58
N PRO A 209 4.34 -14.42 1.38
CA PRO A 209 3.24 -14.67 0.45
C PRO A 209 3.11 -16.17 0.17
N TRP A 210 1.88 -16.69 0.21
CA TRP A 210 1.66 -18.11 0.00
C TRP A 210 1.97 -18.54 -1.43
N THR A 211 2.75 -19.61 -1.55
CA THR A 211 3.04 -20.26 -2.82
C THR A 211 1.84 -21.06 -3.33
N LYS A 212 1.84 -21.35 -4.64
CA LYS A 212 0.88 -22.26 -5.26
C LYS A 212 0.89 -23.63 -4.59
N ASP A 213 2.08 -24.11 -4.24
CA ASP A 213 2.28 -25.43 -3.63
C ASP A 213 1.75 -25.48 -2.19
N GLU A 214 1.87 -24.40 -1.42
CA GLU A 214 1.25 -24.30 -0.09
C GLU A 214 -0.28 -24.26 -0.18
N PHE A 215 -0.87 -23.63 -1.20
CA PHE A 215 -2.30 -23.70 -1.46
C PHE A 215 -2.74 -25.13 -1.83
N ALA A 216 -1.99 -25.80 -2.71
CA ALA A 216 -2.23 -27.19 -3.09
C ALA A 216 -2.10 -28.15 -1.88
N ALA A 217 -1.12 -27.95 -1.01
CA ALA A 217 -0.94 -28.72 0.21
C ALA A 217 -2.13 -28.54 1.17
N TRP A 218 -2.68 -27.33 1.26
CA TRP A 218 -3.91 -27.08 2.02
C TRP A 218 -5.10 -27.84 1.45
N LEU A 219 -5.29 -27.82 0.12
CA LEU A 219 -6.33 -28.62 -0.54
C LEU A 219 -6.16 -30.11 -0.27
N LEU A 220 -4.94 -30.64 -0.39
CA LEU A 220 -4.66 -32.06 -0.11
C LEU A 220 -5.12 -32.46 1.30
N SER A 221 -4.96 -31.55 2.27
CA SER A 221 -5.24 -31.81 3.68
C SER A 221 -6.71 -31.60 4.06
N ASN A 222 -7.41 -30.65 3.43
CA ASN A 222 -8.74 -30.21 3.85
C ASN A 222 -9.84 -30.51 2.82
N GLU A 223 -9.51 -30.46 1.53
CA GLU A 223 -10.43 -30.69 0.41
C GLU A 223 -9.75 -31.52 -0.70
N PRO A 224 -9.36 -32.78 -0.44
CA PRO A 224 -8.53 -33.56 -1.36
C PRO A 224 -9.19 -33.78 -2.73
N SER A 225 -10.52 -33.76 -2.81
CA SER A 225 -11.26 -33.85 -4.09
C SER A 225 -11.18 -32.57 -4.94
N SER A 226 -10.83 -31.43 -4.35
CA SER A 226 -10.64 -30.14 -5.03
C SER A 226 -9.23 -30.00 -5.63
N LEU A 227 -8.23 -30.71 -5.11
CA LEU A 227 -6.84 -30.64 -5.56
C LEU A 227 -6.65 -30.90 -7.07
N PRO A 228 -7.07 -32.03 -7.64
CA PRO A 228 -6.84 -32.30 -9.07
C PRO A 228 -7.57 -31.29 -9.99
N LYS A 229 -8.66 -30.70 -9.50
CA LYS A 229 -9.43 -29.66 -10.22
C LYS A 229 -8.66 -28.35 -10.24
N PHE A 230 -8.10 -27.97 -9.10
CA PHE A 230 -7.21 -26.82 -8.98
C PHE A 230 -5.98 -26.96 -9.87
N GLU A 231 -5.27 -28.09 -9.79
CA GLU A 231 -4.08 -28.35 -10.61
C GLU A 231 -4.38 -28.29 -12.11
N SER A 232 -5.52 -28.84 -12.54
CA SER A 232 -5.95 -28.76 -13.93
C SER A 232 -6.23 -27.33 -14.39
N LEU A 233 -6.87 -26.49 -13.56
CA LEU A 233 -7.07 -25.07 -13.88
C LEU A 233 -5.73 -24.31 -13.93
N MET A 234 -4.85 -24.55 -12.95
CA MET A 234 -3.54 -23.89 -12.91
C MET A 234 -2.71 -24.22 -14.14
N ALA A 235 -2.70 -25.47 -14.60
CA ALA A 235 -2.00 -25.87 -15.82
C ALA A 235 -2.50 -25.11 -17.07
N LEU A 236 -3.82 -24.89 -17.18
CA LEU A 236 -4.41 -24.12 -18.28
C LEU A 236 -4.04 -22.63 -18.21
N LEU A 237 -4.11 -22.03 -17.02
CA LEU A 237 -3.72 -20.64 -16.81
C LEU A 237 -2.23 -20.42 -17.09
N GLU A 238 -1.37 -21.36 -16.67
CA GLU A 238 0.07 -21.31 -16.92
C GLU A 238 0.39 -21.50 -18.41
N SER A 239 -0.33 -22.37 -19.12
CA SER A 239 -0.17 -22.50 -20.58
C SER A 239 -0.55 -21.23 -21.35
N ASP A 240 -1.47 -20.44 -20.80
CA ASP A 240 -1.87 -19.13 -21.32
C ASP A 240 -0.92 -17.99 -20.84
N GLY A 241 0.15 -18.32 -20.12
CA GLY A 241 1.18 -17.39 -19.68
C GLY A 241 0.84 -16.62 -18.39
N HIS A 242 -0.24 -17.00 -17.70
CA HIS A 242 -0.63 -16.42 -16.42
C HIS A 242 0.12 -17.12 -15.27
N LYS A 243 0.38 -16.39 -14.18
CA LYS A 243 1.20 -16.90 -13.07
C LYS A 243 0.47 -16.77 -11.74
N TRP A 244 0.83 -17.61 -10.78
CA TRP A 244 0.41 -17.46 -9.38
C TRP A 244 1.19 -16.33 -8.69
N GLY A 245 0.47 -15.38 -8.09
CA GLY A 245 1.00 -14.39 -7.15
C GLY A 245 0.50 -14.68 -5.75
N GLY A 246 1.41 -14.93 -4.81
CA GLY A 246 1.02 -15.19 -3.42
C GLY A 246 0.44 -13.95 -2.74
N THR A 247 -0.51 -14.15 -1.83
CA THR A 247 -0.93 -13.11 -0.87
C THR A 247 -0.49 -13.49 0.53
N LYS A 248 -0.50 -12.55 1.48
CA LYS A 248 -0.07 -12.77 2.87
C LYS A 248 -1.21 -13.04 3.86
N SER A 249 -2.36 -13.51 3.37
CA SER A 249 -3.53 -13.73 4.22
C SER A 249 -3.23 -14.76 5.34
N GLU A 250 -4.09 -14.83 6.35
CA GLU A 250 -3.92 -15.77 7.48
C GLU A 250 -3.85 -17.23 7.05
N THR A 251 -4.55 -17.58 5.98
CA THR A 251 -4.58 -18.91 5.41
C THR A 251 -4.09 -18.90 3.96
N PRO A 252 -3.66 -20.06 3.40
CA PRO A 252 -3.16 -20.17 2.04
C PRO A 252 -4.06 -19.48 1.01
N SER A 253 -3.49 -18.56 0.23
CA SER A 253 -4.24 -17.71 -0.70
C SER A 253 -3.32 -17.03 -1.72
N GLY A 254 -3.84 -16.78 -2.92
CA GLY A 254 -3.07 -16.17 -4.01
C GLY A 254 -3.97 -15.58 -5.08
N ALA A 255 -3.39 -14.90 -6.04
CA ALA A 255 -4.08 -14.30 -7.17
C ALA A 255 -3.46 -14.77 -8.49
N ILE A 256 -4.24 -14.72 -9.56
CA ILE A 256 -3.73 -14.99 -10.91
C ILE A 256 -3.21 -13.69 -11.50
N CYS A 257 -1.90 -13.62 -11.71
CA CYS A 257 -1.21 -12.51 -12.33
C CYS A 257 -1.37 -12.59 -13.86
N VAL A 258 -2.11 -11.65 -14.41
CA VAL A 258 -2.31 -11.48 -15.86
C VAL A 258 -1.51 -10.28 -16.34
N LYS A 259 -0.57 -10.48 -17.27
CA LYS A 259 0.22 -9.40 -17.87
C LYS A 259 -0.59 -8.68 -18.94
N THR A 260 -0.61 -7.35 -18.89
CA THR A 260 -1.27 -6.45 -19.85
C THR A 260 -0.27 -5.42 -20.39
N ALA A 261 -0.68 -4.56 -21.32
CA ALA A 261 0.14 -3.44 -21.79
C ALA A 261 0.41 -2.39 -20.68
N ARG A 262 -0.43 -2.33 -19.64
CA ARG A 262 -0.34 -1.38 -18.51
C ARG A 262 0.22 -2.01 -17.23
N GLY A 263 0.84 -3.19 -17.33
CA GLY A 263 1.39 -3.93 -16.18
C GLY A 263 0.56 -5.17 -15.82
N PHE A 264 0.70 -5.67 -14.58
CA PHE A 264 -0.02 -6.85 -14.11
C PHE A 264 -1.39 -6.50 -13.53
N ARG A 265 -2.37 -7.36 -13.78
CA ARG A 265 -3.73 -7.30 -13.25
C ARG A 265 -4.11 -8.65 -12.61
N TYR A 266 -5.09 -8.63 -11.71
CA TYR A 266 -5.39 -9.77 -10.81
C TYR A 266 -6.87 -10.15 -10.87
N PRO A 267 -7.37 -10.65 -12.02
CA PRO A 267 -8.80 -10.90 -12.20
C PRO A 267 -9.39 -11.96 -11.28
N LEU A 268 -8.56 -12.88 -10.79
CA LEU A 268 -8.97 -14.01 -9.96
C LEU A 268 -8.15 -14.07 -8.68
N VAL A 269 -8.82 -14.25 -7.53
CA VAL A 269 -8.18 -14.39 -6.21
C VAL A 269 -8.68 -15.63 -5.50
N PHE A 270 -7.76 -16.49 -5.07
CA PHE A 270 -8.01 -17.74 -4.36
C PHE A 270 -7.88 -17.56 -2.85
N HIS A 271 -8.83 -18.12 -2.11
CA HIS A 271 -8.90 -18.05 -0.65
C HIS A 271 -9.23 -19.42 -0.04
N THR A 272 -8.83 -19.62 1.22
CA THR A 272 -9.12 -20.83 2.02
C THR A 272 -9.82 -20.53 3.34
N PHE A 273 -10.58 -19.42 3.40
CA PHE A 273 -11.34 -19.05 4.60
C PHE A 273 -12.55 -19.97 4.80
N GLY A 274 -12.40 -21.01 5.61
CA GLY A 274 -13.42 -22.03 5.89
C GLY A 274 -13.56 -23.09 4.78
N LYS A 275 -13.49 -22.67 3.52
CA LYS A 275 -13.42 -23.54 2.33
C LYS A 275 -12.62 -22.89 1.21
N ALA A 276 -12.15 -23.69 0.25
CA ALA A 276 -11.41 -23.18 -0.89
C ALA A 276 -12.34 -22.54 -1.94
N THR A 277 -12.08 -21.27 -2.27
CA THR A 277 -12.86 -20.52 -3.27
C THR A 277 -11.94 -19.71 -4.21
N VAL A 278 -12.46 -19.41 -5.40
CA VAL A 278 -11.92 -18.40 -6.32
C VAL A 278 -12.92 -17.25 -6.46
N GLU A 279 -12.44 -16.03 -6.25
CA GLU A 279 -13.18 -14.78 -6.35
C GLU A 279 -12.88 -14.12 -7.71
N ALA A 280 -13.93 -13.70 -8.42
CA ALA A 280 -13.79 -12.90 -9.64
C ALA A 280 -13.86 -11.40 -9.30
N ARG A 281 -12.82 -10.65 -9.68
CA ARG A 281 -12.58 -9.27 -9.25
C ARG A 281 -13.09 -8.21 -10.24
N PHE A 282 -14.38 -8.21 -10.58
CA PHE A 282 -14.94 -7.23 -11.55
C PHE A 282 -14.75 -5.76 -11.15
N VAL A 283 -14.76 -5.49 -9.84
CA VAL A 283 -14.56 -4.15 -9.26
C VAL A 283 -13.27 -3.49 -9.71
N ASP A 284 -12.21 -4.27 -9.97
CA ASP A 284 -10.90 -3.79 -10.39
C ASP A 284 -10.88 -3.37 -11.88
N TYR A 285 -11.99 -3.62 -12.60
CA TYR A 285 -12.16 -3.31 -14.01
C TYR A 285 -13.38 -2.45 -14.30
N LYS A 286 -14.09 -1.94 -13.28
CA LYS A 286 -15.37 -1.22 -13.48
C LYS A 286 -15.29 0.04 -14.36
N LYS A 287 -14.10 0.60 -14.55
CA LYS A 287 -13.81 1.74 -15.43
C LYS A 287 -13.39 1.33 -16.85
N GLU A 288 -13.12 0.04 -17.07
CA GLU A 288 -12.73 -0.48 -18.37
C GLU A 288 -13.96 -0.67 -19.26
N GLN A 289 -13.85 -0.33 -20.53
CA GLN A 289 -14.96 -0.45 -21.50
C GLN A 289 -15.46 -1.88 -21.68
N PHE A 290 -14.69 -2.87 -21.23
CA PHE A 290 -14.97 -4.30 -21.38
C PHE A 290 -15.44 -4.97 -20.10
N VAL A 291 -15.73 -4.24 -19.02
CA VAL A 291 -16.19 -4.85 -17.76
C VAL A 291 -17.45 -5.70 -17.94
N ASP A 292 -18.39 -5.27 -18.80
CA ASP A 292 -19.61 -6.02 -19.03
C ASP A 292 -19.37 -7.35 -19.76
N GLU A 293 -18.36 -7.37 -20.64
CA GLU A 293 -17.88 -8.60 -21.29
C GLU A 293 -17.33 -9.58 -20.24
N LEU A 294 -16.58 -9.08 -19.25
CA LEU A 294 -16.07 -9.92 -18.15
C LEU A 294 -17.20 -10.56 -17.36
N VAL A 295 -18.24 -9.79 -17.02
CA VAL A 295 -19.40 -10.28 -16.27
C VAL A 295 -20.17 -11.32 -17.08
N THR A 296 -20.30 -11.13 -18.38
CA THR A 296 -21.03 -12.04 -19.28
C THR A 296 -20.42 -13.45 -19.30
N PHE A 297 -19.12 -13.60 -19.09
CA PHE A 297 -18.49 -14.92 -18.96
C PHE A 297 -19.11 -15.77 -17.84
N PHE A 298 -19.70 -15.15 -16.82
CA PHE A 298 -20.23 -15.82 -15.63
C PHE A 298 -21.76 -16.00 -15.65
N GLU A 299 -22.45 -15.64 -16.74
CA GLU A 299 -23.92 -15.66 -16.85
C GLU A 299 -24.53 -17.03 -16.56
N ASN A 300 -23.86 -18.11 -16.97
CA ASN A 300 -24.38 -19.49 -16.86
C ASN A 300 -23.74 -20.27 -15.70
N ILE A 301 -23.24 -19.57 -14.66
CA ILE A 301 -22.65 -20.21 -13.49
C ILE A 301 -23.66 -20.19 -12.35
N GLU A 302 -24.09 -21.38 -11.93
CA GLU A 302 -25.00 -21.55 -10.80
C GLU A 302 -24.45 -20.85 -9.54
N GLY A 303 -25.29 -20.01 -8.93
CA GLY A 303 -24.95 -19.21 -7.76
C GLY A 303 -24.44 -17.80 -8.07
N ILE A 304 -24.25 -17.43 -9.33
CA ILE A 304 -23.83 -16.09 -9.75
C ILE A 304 -25.01 -15.33 -10.35
N ASN A 305 -25.31 -14.16 -9.80
CA ASN A 305 -26.33 -13.24 -10.32
C ASN A 305 -25.66 -12.04 -11.00
N ILE A 306 -25.60 -12.06 -12.33
CA ILE A 306 -24.94 -11.01 -13.12
C ILE A 306 -25.71 -9.68 -13.13
N GLU A 307 -27.04 -9.71 -13.01
CA GLU A 307 -27.85 -8.50 -12.90
C GLU A 307 -27.55 -7.76 -11.60
N ALA A 308 -27.44 -8.51 -10.50
CA ALA A 308 -27.02 -7.97 -9.21
C ALA A 308 -25.61 -7.36 -9.29
N ILE A 309 -24.66 -8.03 -9.94
CA ILE A 309 -23.30 -7.50 -10.16
C ILE A 309 -23.35 -6.17 -10.90
N ARG A 310 -24.09 -6.09 -12.03
CA ARG A 310 -24.25 -4.85 -12.81
C ARG A 310 -24.93 -3.74 -12.01
N SER A 311 -26.00 -4.07 -11.28
CA SER A 311 -26.76 -3.11 -10.48
C SER A 311 -25.94 -2.50 -9.33
N ASN A 312 -24.89 -3.21 -8.87
CA ASN A 312 -24.00 -2.76 -7.82
C ASN A 312 -22.69 -2.13 -8.37
N ASP A 313 -22.74 -1.49 -9.54
CA ASP A 313 -21.58 -0.84 -10.19
C ASP A 313 -20.37 -1.80 -10.29
N TYR A 314 -20.63 -3.07 -10.60
CA TYR A 314 -19.62 -4.13 -10.70
C TYR A 314 -18.82 -4.37 -9.39
N GLY A 315 -19.26 -3.83 -8.26
CA GLY A 315 -18.60 -3.93 -6.96
C GLY A 315 -18.75 -5.29 -6.28
N ALA A 316 -19.62 -6.15 -6.79
CA ALA A 316 -19.82 -7.49 -6.26
C ALA A 316 -18.65 -8.41 -6.63
N LYS A 317 -18.24 -9.25 -5.67
CA LYS A 317 -17.10 -10.16 -5.75
C LYS A 317 -17.59 -11.61 -5.62
N PRO A 318 -18.16 -12.21 -6.68
CA PRO A 318 -18.70 -13.56 -6.56
C PRO A 318 -17.57 -14.56 -6.32
N LYS A 319 -17.86 -15.53 -5.44
CA LYS A 319 -16.96 -16.59 -5.05
C LYS A 319 -17.48 -17.92 -5.59
N ILE A 320 -16.62 -18.67 -6.24
CA ILE A 320 -16.90 -20.00 -6.76
C ILE A 320 -16.05 -21.00 -5.99
N ASP A 321 -16.64 -22.14 -5.62
CA ASP A 321 -15.90 -23.19 -4.91
C ASP A 321 -14.82 -23.80 -5.80
N VAL A 322 -13.63 -24.04 -5.26
CA VAL A 322 -12.54 -24.70 -6.00
C VAL A 322 -12.96 -26.09 -6.47
N ALA A 323 -13.88 -26.74 -5.76
CA ALA A 323 -14.52 -27.98 -6.18
C ALA A 323 -15.26 -27.90 -7.53
N ARG A 324 -15.55 -26.70 -8.06
CA ARG A 324 -16.30 -26.47 -9.30
C ARG A 324 -15.46 -25.89 -10.43
N VAL A 325 -14.16 -25.62 -10.20
CA VAL A 325 -13.35 -24.87 -11.18
C VAL A 325 -13.06 -25.63 -12.47
N ASN A 326 -13.23 -26.95 -12.47
CA ASN A 326 -13.12 -27.79 -13.66
C ASN A 326 -14.49 -28.07 -14.32
N ASP A 327 -15.59 -27.55 -13.78
CA ASP A 327 -16.88 -27.56 -14.48
C ASP A 327 -16.70 -26.76 -15.77
N LEU A 328 -17.22 -27.28 -16.89
CA LEU A 328 -16.93 -26.72 -18.22
C LEU A 328 -17.27 -25.22 -18.33
N SER A 329 -18.41 -24.79 -17.78
CA SER A 329 -18.83 -23.38 -17.79
C SER A 329 -17.95 -22.51 -16.91
N VAL A 330 -17.59 -23.00 -15.71
CA VAL A 330 -16.75 -22.28 -14.76
C VAL A 330 -15.33 -22.12 -15.30
N SER A 331 -14.70 -23.21 -15.74
CA SER A 331 -13.33 -23.19 -16.29
C SER A 331 -13.23 -22.23 -17.48
N LYS A 332 -14.20 -22.29 -18.41
CA LYS A 332 -14.27 -21.36 -19.55
C LYS A 332 -14.43 -19.90 -19.11
N ALA A 333 -15.22 -19.63 -18.08
CA ALA A 333 -15.42 -18.28 -17.59
C ALA A 333 -14.15 -17.69 -16.96
N LEU A 334 -13.49 -18.46 -16.10
CA LEU A 334 -12.25 -18.07 -15.43
C LEU A 334 -11.13 -17.80 -16.45
N LEU A 335 -10.94 -18.71 -17.43
CA LEU A 335 -9.96 -18.54 -18.51
C LEU A 335 -10.33 -17.37 -19.43
N GLY A 336 -11.61 -17.25 -19.81
CA GLY A 336 -12.12 -16.16 -20.64
C GLY A 336 -11.88 -14.79 -20.03
N MET A 337 -12.13 -14.66 -18.73
CA MET A 337 -11.85 -13.44 -17.97
C MET A 337 -10.36 -13.08 -18.01
N CYS A 338 -9.47 -14.02 -17.71
CA CYS A 338 -8.02 -13.78 -17.77
C CYS A 338 -7.54 -13.40 -19.19
N SER A 339 -8.00 -14.13 -20.21
CA SER A 339 -7.65 -13.86 -21.61
C SER A 339 -8.14 -12.50 -22.08
N ARG A 340 -9.35 -12.09 -21.67
CA ARG A 340 -9.89 -10.78 -22.02
C ARG A 340 -9.14 -9.65 -21.33
N VAL A 341 -8.80 -9.82 -20.06
CA VAL A 341 -7.98 -8.86 -19.30
C VAL A 341 -6.60 -8.72 -19.91
N ALA A 342 -5.99 -9.82 -20.37
CA ALA A 342 -4.67 -9.77 -21.04
C ALA A 342 -4.66 -8.91 -22.32
N LYS A 343 -5.82 -8.77 -23.00
CA LYS A 343 -5.99 -8.00 -24.24
C LYS A 343 -6.41 -6.55 -24.01
N GLY A 344 -6.84 -6.19 -22.79
CA GLY A 344 -7.30 -4.84 -22.43
C GLY A 344 -6.14 -3.89 -22.17
#